data_AF-A0A7S1WZ16-F1
#
_entry.id   AF-A0A7S1WZ16-F1
#
_cell.length_a   1.000
_cell.length_b   1.000
_cell.length_c   1.000
_cell.angle_alpha   90.00
_cell.angle_beta   90.00
_cell.angle_gamma   90.00
#
_symmetry.space_group_name_H-M   'P 1'
#
loop_
_entity.id
_entity.type
_entity.pdbx_description
1 polymer ?
#
loop_
_entity_poly.entity_id
_entity_poly.type
_entity_poly.pdbx_seq_one_letter_code
_entity_poly.pdbx_strand_id
1 'polypeptide(L)'
;CVSRLPTHHYWSKCLEQEFFDQGDRERAAGIFPISPLMNREASSCLEPRSQLGFFDFIVMPLFTTLCKTFPGTAPMVTQAGINYRHWKLTSVNPPQQQQQ
;
A
#
# COMPACT_ATOMS: atom_id res chain seq x y z
N CYS A 1 -7.46 1.22 0.36
CA CYS A 1 -7.43 -0.23 0.68
C CYS A 1 -8.79 -0.92 0.52
N VAL A 2 -9.92 -0.31 0.87
CA VAL A 2 -11.28 -0.89 0.69
C VAL A 2 -12.08 -0.30 -0.46
N SER A 3 -11.45 0.53 -1.30
CA SER A 3 -12.02 1.00 -2.56
C SER A 3 -11.78 -0.02 -3.67
N ARG A 4 -12.47 0.15 -4.81
CA ARG A 4 -12.21 -0.66 -6.02
C ARG A 4 -10.76 -0.51 -6.46
N LEU A 5 -10.22 -1.56 -7.08
CA LEU A 5 -8.80 -1.67 -7.39
C LEU A 5 -8.19 -0.46 -8.15
N PRO A 6 -8.83 0.11 -9.20
CA PRO A 6 -8.28 1.29 -9.88
C PRO A 6 -8.11 2.48 -8.94
N THR A 7 -9.09 2.72 -8.07
CA THR A 7 -9.06 3.79 -7.08
C THR A 7 -8.04 3.51 -5.98
N HIS A 8 -7.97 2.27 -5.48
CA HIS A 8 -6.94 1.86 -4.52
C HIS A 8 -5.54 2.14 -5.08
N HIS A 9 -5.27 1.69 -6.30
CA HIS A 9 -3.98 1.85 -6.94
C HIS A 9 -3.63 3.32 -7.21
N TYR A 10 -4.61 4.13 -7.66
CA TYR A 10 -4.43 5.58 -7.83
C TYR A 10 -3.96 6.25 -6.54
N TRP A 11 -4.67 6.02 -5.43
CA TRP A 11 -4.33 6.63 -4.15
C TRP A 11 -3.03 6.09 -3.57
N SER A 12 -2.71 4.80 -3.77
CA SER A 12 -1.43 4.24 -3.37
C SER A 12 -0.25 4.89 -4.11
N LYS A 13 -0.41 5.23 -5.40
CA LYS A 13 0.59 5.99 -6.17
C LYS A 13 0.76 7.42 -5.66
N CYS A 14 -0.33 8.10 -5.33
CA CYS A 14 -0.26 9.44 -4.73
C CYS A 14 0.48 9.41 -3.38
N LEU A 15 0.19 8.42 -2.53
CA LEU A 15 0.87 8.24 -1.25
C LEU A 15 2.37 7.98 -1.42
N GLU A 16 2.74 7.15 -2.39
CA GLU A 16 4.14 6.89 -2.71
C GLU A 16 4.89 8.17 -3.11
N GLN A 17 4.27 8.97 -3.98
CA GLN A 17 4.86 10.25 -4.37
C GLN A 17 5.08 11.16 -3.15
N GLU A 18 4.10 11.22 -2.24
CA GLU A 18 4.23 11.99 -0.99
C GLU A 18 5.37 11.49 -0.10
N PHE A 19 5.54 10.17 0.04
CA PHE A 19 6.66 9.57 0.76
C PHE A 19 8.00 9.95 0.13
N PHE A 20 8.11 9.90 -1.19
CA PHE A 20 9.33 10.29 -1.87
C PHE A 20 9.65 11.78 -1.71
N ASP A 21 8.63 12.64 -1.78
CA ASP A 21 8.80 14.07 -1.56
C ASP A 21 9.20 14.40 -0.11
N GLN A 22 8.79 13.57 0.86
CA GLN A 22 9.29 13.66 2.23
C GLN A 22 10.76 13.24 2.33
N GLY A 23 11.14 12.09 1.74
CA GLY A 23 12.53 11.63 1.80
C GLY A 23 13.51 12.59 1.11
N ASP A 24 13.08 13.26 0.03
CA ASP A 24 13.90 14.29 -0.62
C ASP A 24 14.10 15.52 0.28
N ARG A 25 13.07 15.91 1.04
CA ARG A 25 13.17 16.97 2.06
C ARG A 25 14.08 16.58 3.21
N GLU A 26 14.00 15.33 3.69
CA GLU A 26 14.90 14.80 4.71
C GLU A 26 16.36 14.82 4.24
N ARG A 27 16.62 14.38 3.00
CA ARG A 27 17.96 14.41 2.38
C ARG A 27 18.49 15.83 2.27
N ALA A 28 17.67 16.76 1.78
CA ALA A 28 18.05 18.18 1.64
C ALA A 28 18.33 18.84 3.01
N ALA A 29 17.64 18.40 4.06
CA ALA A 29 17.86 18.85 5.43
C ALA A 29 19.03 18.15 6.15
N GLY A 30 19.70 17.19 5.49
CA GLY A 30 20.80 16.40 6.09
C GLY A 30 20.34 15.40 7.15
N ILE A 31 19.07 15.00 7.15
CA ILE A 31 18.51 14.02 8.08
C ILE A 31 18.81 12.62 7.54
N PHE A 32 19.60 11.85 8.30
CA PHE A 32 19.93 10.47 7.97
C PHE A 32 19.78 9.56 9.20
N PRO A 33 19.32 8.30 9.02
CA PRO A 33 18.87 7.73 7.75
C PRO A 33 17.54 8.34 7.27
N ILE A 34 17.33 8.34 5.96
CA ILE A 34 16.03 8.70 5.38
C ILE A 34 14.97 7.74 5.91
N SER A 35 13.80 8.27 6.22
CA SER A 35 12.69 7.50 6.76
C SER A 35 12.34 6.29 5.87
N PRO A 36 11.94 5.15 6.46
CA PRO A 36 11.58 3.96 5.69
C PRO A 36 10.49 4.25 4.65
N LEU A 37 10.57 3.61 3.48
CA LEU A 37 9.66 3.80 2.33
C LEU A 37 9.73 5.18 1.65
N MET A 38 10.46 6.14 2.23
CA MET A 38 10.57 7.51 1.71
C MET A 38 11.78 7.71 0.80
N ASN A 39 12.68 6.73 0.74
CA ASN A 39 13.80 6.76 -0.21
C ASN A 39 13.42 6.10 -1.54
N ARG A 40 13.13 6.92 -2.56
CA ARG A 40 12.80 6.50 -3.93
C ARG A 40 13.89 5.65 -4.63
N GLU A 41 15.13 5.69 -4.14
CA GLU A 41 16.24 4.89 -4.67
C GLU A 41 16.34 3.50 -4.02
N ALA A 42 15.74 3.32 -2.84
CA ALA A 42 15.92 2.11 -2.03
C ALA A 42 14.64 1.28 -1.87
N SER A 43 13.47 1.93 -1.82
CA SER A 43 12.22 1.25 -1.46
C SER A 43 11.00 1.96 -2.01
N SER A 44 9.96 1.19 -2.33
CA SER A 44 8.67 1.67 -2.81
C SER A 44 7.58 1.14 -1.90
N CYS A 45 6.62 1.98 -1.50
CA CYS A 45 5.47 1.48 -0.75
C CYS A 45 4.50 0.67 -1.62
N LEU A 46 4.62 0.74 -2.96
CA LEU A 46 3.90 -0.10 -3.92
C LEU A 46 4.53 -1.49 -4.10
N GLU A 47 5.68 -1.76 -3.48
CA GLU A 47 6.23 -3.11 -3.51
C GLU A 47 5.21 -4.10 -2.90
N PRO A 48 4.95 -5.25 -3.55
CA PRO A 48 3.96 -6.20 -3.06
C PRO A 48 4.18 -6.62 -1.61
N ARG A 49 5.43 -6.75 -1.15
CA ARG A 49 5.74 -7.09 0.24
C ARG A 49 5.26 -6.02 1.22
N SER A 50 5.46 -4.74 0.89
CA SER A 50 5.03 -3.60 1.71
C SER A 50 3.50 -3.53 1.78
N GLN A 51 2.83 -3.67 0.64
CA GLN A 51 1.36 -3.70 0.58
C GLN A 51 0.80 -4.90 1.35
N LEU A 52 1.32 -6.11 1.14
CA LEU A 52 0.85 -7.31 1.87
C LEU A 52 1.01 -7.14 3.39
N GLY A 53 2.16 -6.64 3.85
CA GLY A 53 2.37 -6.33 5.28
C GLY A 53 1.37 -5.32 5.82
N PHE A 54 1.12 -4.23 5.09
CA PHE A 54 0.09 -3.25 5.49
C PHE A 54 -1.30 -3.88 5.59
N PHE A 55 -1.65 -4.76 4.66
CA PHE A 55 -2.93 -5.45 4.72
C PHE A 55 -3.02 -6.44 5.90
N ASP A 56 -1.99 -7.25 6.10
CA ASP A 56 -1.96 -8.29 7.14
C ASP A 56 -1.99 -7.68 8.55
N PHE A 57 -1.24 -6.61 8.77
CA PHE A 57 -1.06 -6.04 10.11
C PHE A 57 -1.99 -4.87 10.42
N ILE A 58 -2.48 -4.13 9.42
CA ILE A 58 -3.31 -2.94 9.65
C ILE A 58 -4.72 -3.12 9.07
N VAL A 59 -4.85 -3.35 7.75
CA VAL A 59 -6.16 -3.28 7.07
C VAL A 59 -7.08 -4.42 7.53
N MET A 60 -6.62 -5.66 7.48
CA MET A 60 -7.47 -6.82 7.80
C MET A 60 -7.91 -6.83 9.27
N PRO A 61 -7.03 -6.61 10.27
CA PRO A 61 -7.45 -6.50 11.66
C PRO A 61 -8.46 -5.37 11.89
N LEU A 62 -8.26 -4.19 11.27
CA LEU A 62 -9.15 -3.05 11.41
C LEU A 62 -10.56 -3.34 10.87
N PHE A 63 -10.69 -3.74 9.61
CA PHE A 63 -12.00 -3.90 8.98
C PHE A 63 -12.74 -5.16 9.45
N THR A 64 -12.03 -6.22 9.82
CA THR A 64 -12.67 -7.41 10.42
C THR A 64 -13.23 -7.09 11.81
N THR A 65 -12.51 -6.32 12.63
CA THR A 65 -13.01 -5.86 13.93
C THR A 65 -14.21 -4.94 13.75
N LEU A 66 -14.14 -3.97 12.83
CA LEU A 66 -15.26 -3.09 12.51
C LEU A 66 -16.51 -3.89 12.10
N CYS A 67 -16.35 -4.91 11.24
CA CYS A 67 -17.44 -5.75 10.77
C CYS A 67 -18.09 -6.58 11.88
N LYS A 68 -17.35 -6.97 12.92
CA LYS A 68 -17.92 -7.67 14.08
C LYS A 68 -18.90 -6.77 14.85
N THR A 69 -18.60 -5.49 14.97
CA THR A 69 -19.46 -4.51 15.66
C THR A 69 -20.58 -4.01 14.75
N PHE A 70 -20.29 -3.79 13.47
CA PHE A 70 -21.23 -3.26 12.49
C PHE A 70 -21.30 -4.19 11.27
N PRO A 71 -22.19 -5.21 11.28
CA PRO A 71 -22.26 -6.19 10.19
C PRO A 71 -22.50 -5.58 8.79
N GLY A 72 -23.11 -4.39 8.73
CA GLY A 72 -23.30 -3.63 7.48
C GLY A 72 -22.00 -3.24 6.77
N THR A 73 -20.83 -3.30 7.44
CA THR A 73 -19.52 -3.00 6.84
C THR A 73 -18.86 -4.23 6.22
N ALA A 74 -19.52 -5.40 6.16
CA ALA A 74 -18.99 -6.60 5.52
C ALA A 74 -18.42 -6.37 4.10
N PRO A 75 -19.03 -5.52 3.23
CA PRO A 75 -18.47 -5.24 1.91
C PRO A 75 -17.04 -4.67 1.94
N MET A 76 -16.66 -3.96 3.02
CA MET A 76 -15.30 -3.41 3.17
C MET A 76 -14.27 -4.52 3.37
N VAL A 77 -14.60 -5.54 4.18
CA VAL A 77 -13.74 -6.71 4.39
C VAL A 77 -13.59 -7.49 3.09
N THR A 78 -14.69 -7.70 2.36
CA THR A 78 -14.67 -8.35 1.05
C THR A 78 -13.77 -7.60 0.06
N GLN A 79 -13.92 -6.27 -0.04
CA GLN A 79 -13.12 -5.46 -0.96
C GLN A 79 -11.64 -5.39 -0.55
N ALA A 80 -11.33 -5.35 0.75
CA ALA A 80 -9.96 -5.49 1.24
C ALA A 80 -9.34 -6.82 0.80
N GLY A 81 -10.08 -7.93 0.94
CA GLY A 81 -9.63 -9.26 0.51
C GLY A 81 -9.36 -9.36 -0.99
N ILE A 82 -10.18 -8.69 -1.82
CA ILE A 82 -9.95 -8.61 -3.28
C ILE A 82 -8.62 -7.91 -3.59
N ASN A 83 -8.39 -6.75 -2.97
CA ASN A 83 -7.15 -5.99 -3.20
C ASN A 83 -5.92 -6.73 -2.63
N TYR A 84 -6.05 -7.38 -1.48
CA TYR A 84 -5.01 -8.23 -0.91
C TYR A 84 -4.60 -9.36 -1.87
N ARG A 85 -5.58 -10.07 -2.44
CA ARG A 85 -5.32 -11.13 -3.42
C ARG A 85 -4.62 -10.59 -4.66
N HIS A 86 -4.98 -9.39 -5.12
CA HIS A 86 -4.29 -8.75 -6.24
C HIS A 86 -2.80 -8.52 -5.95
N TRP A 87 -2.46 -7.95 -4.78
CA TRP A 87 -1.05 -7.77 -4.38
C TRP A 87 -0.31 -9.09 -4.23
N LYS A 88 -0.98 -10.13 -3.70
CA LYS A 88 -0.42 -11.48 -3.57
C LYS A 88 -0.14 -12.14 -4.92
N LEU A 89 -0.99 -11.91 -5.92
CA LEU A 89 -0.74 -12.40 -7.28
C LEU A 89 0.39 -11.63 -7.95
N THR A 90 0.46 -10.33 -7.72
CA THR A 90 1.54 -9.46 -8.23
C THR A 90 2.90 -9.82 -7.64
N SER A 91 2.96 -10.31 -6.39
CA SER A 91 4.21 -10.79 -5.78
C SER A 91 4.72 -12.10 -6.40
N VAL A 92 3.83 -12.92 -6.97
CA VAL A 92 4.17 -14.19 -7.62
C VAL A 92 4.49 -13.98 -9.10
N ASN A 93 3.72 -13.13 -9.77
CA ASN A 93 3.86 -12.78 -11.18
C ASN A 93 4.09 -11.26 -11.30
N PRO A 94 5.33 -10.78 -11.08
CA PRO A 94 5.62 -9.37 -11.23
C PRO A 94 5.30 -8.94 -12.66
N PRO A 95 4.58 -7.82 -12.88
CA PRO A 95 4.31 -7.34 -14.22
C PRO A 95 5.65 -7.13 -14.93
N GLN A 96 5.82 -7.78 -16.09
CA GLN A 96 6.91 -7.46 -17.00
C GLN A 96 6.83 -5.96 -17.25
N GLN A 97 7.88 -5.23 -16.88
CA GLN A 97 7.96 -3.78 -17.05
C GLN A 97 7.58 -3.46 -18.50
N GLN A 98 6.42 -2.85 -18.70
CA GLN A 98 6.11 -2.18 -19.96
C GLN A 98 7.05 -0.99 -20.04
N GLN A 99 8.24 -1.24 -20.61
CA GLN A 99 9.11 -0.20 -21.15
C GLN A 99 8.33 0.48 -22.28
N GLN A 100 7.86 1.69 -22.01
CA GLN A 100 7.60 2.71 -23.01
C GLN A 100 8.37 3.96 -22.61
#